data_AF-A0A8J5UT62-F1
#
_entry.id   AF-A0A8J5UT62-F1
#
_cell.length_a   1.000
_cell.length_b   1.000
_cell.length_c   1.000
_cell.angle_alpha   90.00
_cell.angle_beta   90.00
_cell.angle_gamma   90.00
#
_symmetry.space_group_name_H-M   'P 1'
#
loop_
_entity.id
_entity.type
_entity.pdbx_description
1 polymer ?
#
loop_
_entity_poly.entity_id
_entity_poly.type
_entity_poly.pdbx_seq_one_letter_code
_entity_poly.pdbx_strand_id
1 'polypeptide(L)'
;MSNIIPINAEGYPTTKEFLSKVVDILLDYVKAQNDRNSKVLEFHHPADLMRILDLEIPDNGLTLQQLLIDCSTTLKYQVKTGEFI
;
A
#
# COMPACT_ATOMS: atom_id res chain seq x y z
N MET A 1 7.52 -15.48 11.07
CA MET A 1 7.51 -16.41 9.91
C MET A 1 6.24 -16.16 9.11
N SER A 2 6.39 -15.84 7.83
CA SER A 2 5.29 -15.44 6.94
C SER A 2 4.36 -16.63 6.67
N ASN A 3 3.11 -16.55 7.11
CA ASN A 3 2.11 -17.63 6.97
C ASN A 3 1.45 -17.66 5.58
N ILE A 4 2.22 -17.38 4.53
CA ILE A 4 1.73 -17.35 3.15
C ILE A 4 2.35 -18.48 2.33
N ILE A 5 1.67 -18.88 1.26
CA ILE A 5 2.19 -19.85 0.30
C ILE A 5 3.33 -19.23 -0.54
N PRO A 6 4.34 -20.00 -0.99
CA PRO A 6 4.53 -21.44 -0.79
C PRO A 6 5.26 -21.81 0.52
N ILE A 7 5.67 -20.82 1.33
CA ILE A 7 6.48 -21.05 2.54
C ILE A 7 5.70 -21.85 3.59
N ASN A 8 4.41 -21.60 3.73
CA ASN A 8 3.49 -22.39 4.56
C ASN A 8 2.45 -23.07 3.67
N ALA A 9 2.44 -24.40 3.61
CA ALA A 9 1.49 -25.18 2.81
C ALA A 9 0.02 -25.00 3.25
N GLU A 10 -0.22 -24.71 4.52
CA GLU A 10 -1.55 -24.38 5.06
C GLU A 10 -1.85 -22.87 4.98
N GLY A 11 -0.94 -22.08 4.42
CA GLY A 11 -1.03 -20.61 4.35
C GLY A 11 -2.04 -20.07 3.33
N TYR A 12 -2.82 -20.93 2.65
CA TYR A 12 -3.77 -20.48 1.63
C TYR A 12 -4.82 -19.50 2.17
N PRO A 13 -5.48 -19.72 3.33
CA PRO A 13 -6.46 -18.78 3.87
C PRO A 13 -5.85 -17.39 4.13
N THR A 14 -4.66 -17.35 4.76
CA THR A 14 -3.94 -16.11 5.05
C THR A 14 -3.49 -15.41 3.77
N THR A 15 -3.01 -16.15 2.77
CA THR A 15 -2.62 -15.59 1.47
C THR A 15 -3.82 -14.96 0.78
N LYS A 16 -4.96 -15.67 0.74
CA LYS A 16 -6.20 -15.16 0.15
C LYS A 16 -6.65 -13.89 0.86
N GLU A 17 -6.71 -13.90 2.19
CA GLU A 17 -7.12 -12.73 2.96
C GLU A 17 -6.20 -11.52 2.71
N PHE A 18 -4.89 -11.73 2.73
CA PHE A 18 -3.92 -10.67 2.47
C PHE A 18 -4.12 -10.06 1.07
N LEU A 19 -4.21 -10.90 0.03
CA LEU A 19 -4.42 -10.43 -1.35
C LEU A 19 -5.77 -9.73 -1.51
N SER A 20 -6.84 -10.22 -0.87
CA SER A 20 -8.13 -9.54 -0.87
C SER A 20 -8.02 -8.12 -0.29
N LYS A 21 -7.33 -7.94 0.84
CA LYS A 21 -7.10 -6.61 1.43
C LYS A 21 -6.26 -5.70 0.52
N VAL A 22 -5.26 -6.24 -0.17
CA VAL A 22 -4.49 -5.47 -1.17
C VAL A 22 -5.40 -5.01 -2.30
N VAL A 23 -6.28 -5.88 -2.82
CA VAL A 23 -7.25 -5.51 -3.86
C VAL A 23 -8.21 -4.44 -3.37
N ASP A 24 -8.71 -4.53 -2.13
CA ASP A 24 -9.59 -3.50 -1.56
C ASP A 24 -8.91 -2.12 -1.53
N ILE A 25 -7.65 -2.06 -1.08
CA ILE A 25 -6.82 -0.84 -1.10
C ILE A 25 -6.70 -0.27 -2.52
N LEU A 26 -6.45 -1.13 -3.52
CA LEU A 26 -6.33 -0.72 -4.91
C LEU A 26 -7.66 -0.19 -5.46
N LEU A 27 -8.78 -0.84 -5.14
CA LEU A 27 -10.11 -0.40 -5.58
C LEU A 27 -10.49 0.95 -4.97
N ASP A 28 -10.15 1.18 -3.70
CA ASP A 28 -10.37 2.47 -3.05
C ASP A 28 -9.48 3.56 -3.64
N TYR A 29 -8.24 3.25 -3.99
CA TYR A 29 -7.37 4.17 -4.73
C TYR A 29 -7.95 4.51 -6.12
N VAL A 30 -8.46 3.52 -6.88
CA VAL A 30 -9.11 3.76 -8.19
C VAL A 30 -10.32 4.67 -8.05
N LYS A 31 -11.16 4.49 -7.02
CA LYS A 31 -12.27 5.42 -6.74
C LYS A 31 -11.74 6.84 -6.48
N ALA A 32 -10.68 6.96 -5.67
CA ALA A 32 -10.07 8.24 -5.33
C ALA A 32 -9.36 8.93 -6.51
N GLN A 33 -8.90 8.20 -7.53
CA GLN A 33 -8.40 8.77 -8.79
C GLN A 33 -9.50 9.44 -9.61
N ASN A 34 -10.74 8.97 -9.50
CA ASN A 34 -11.87 9.47 -10.26
C ASN A 34 -12.59 10.67 -9.59
N ASP A 35 -12.23 11.02 -8.35
CA ASP A 35 -12.81 12.17 -7.65
C ASP A 35 -12.10 13.48 -8.05
N ARG A 36 -12.74 14.24 -8.94
CA ARG A 36 -12.25 15.55 -9.43
C ARG A 36 -12.19 16.65 -8.37
N ASN A 37 -12.77 16.44 -7.18
CA ASN A 37 -12.68 17.40 -6.08
C ASN A 37 -11.48 17.13 -5.17
N SER A 38 -10.80 16.00 -5.36
CA SER A 38 -9.66 15.61 -4.57
C SER A 38 -8.37 16.25 -5.10
N LYS A 39 -7.33 16.34 -4.27
CA LYS A 39 -6.03 16.89 -4.71
C LYS A 39 -5.32 15.88 -5.63
N VAL A 40 -4.79 16.37 -6.76
CA VAL A 40 -3.88 15.63 -7.67
C VAL A 40 -2.65 15.08 -6.92
N LEU A 41 -2.13 15.84 -5.95
CA LEU A 41 -0.99 15.48 -5.13
C LEU A 41 -1.06 16.20 -3.79
N GLU A 42 -0.85 15.46 -2.71
CA GLU A 42 -0.51 16.06 -1.42
C GLU A 42 1.02 16.23 -1.38
N PHE A 43 1.50 17.43 -1.69
CA PHE A 43 2.94 17.68 -1.81
C PHE A 43 3.65 17.68 -0.46
N HIS A 44 4.77 16.96 -0.40
CA HIS A 44 5.67 16.89 0.75
C HIS A 44 7.12 17.00 0.26
N HIS A 45 8.00 17.64 1.03
CA HIS A 45 9.42 17.67 0.69
C HIS A 45 10.06 16.28 0.85
N PRO A 46 11.16 15.98 0.14
CA PRO A 46 11.79 14.65 0.21
C PRO A 46 12.11 14.18 1.63
N ALA A 47 12.60 15.07 2.50
CA ALA A 47 12.90 14.73 3.89
C ALA A 47 11.67 14.34 4.71
N ASP A 48 10.51 14.92 4.41
CA ASP A 48 9.24 14.60 5.08
C ASP A 48 8.67 13.29 4.52
N LEU A 49 8.73 13.09 3.20
CA LEU A 49 8.33 11.83 2.57
C LEU A 49 9.13 10.63 3.07
N MET A 50 10.44 10.76 3.26
CA MET A 50 11.26 9.68 3.80
C MET A 50 10.82 9.26 5.21
N ARG A 51 10.35 10.21 6.03
CA ARG A 51 9.81 9.91 7.37
C ARG A 51 8.42 9.31 7.32
N ILE A 52 7.59 9.75 6.37
CA ILE A 52 6.21 9.28 6.19
C ILE A 52 6.18 7.84 5.65
N LEU A 53 7.04 7.55 4.67
CA LEU A 53 7.05 6.26 3.97
C LEU A 53 7.92 5.20 4.65
N ASP A 54 8.79 5.60 5.58
CA ASP A 54 9.75 4.73 6.27
C ASP A 54 10.40 3.71 5.33
N LEU A 55 11.28 4.21 4.46
CA LEU A 55 11.90 3.43 3.38
C LEU A 55 13.12 2.61 3.84
N GLU A 56 13.38 2.55 5.15
CA GLU A 56 14.46 1.73 5.70
C GLU A 56 14.14 0.24 5.54
N ILE A 57 15.14 -0.54 5.13
CA ILE A 57 14.98 -1.99 4.94
C ILE A 57 15.50 -2.68 6.21
N PRO A 58 14.62 -3.24 7.05
CA PRO A 58 15.04 -3.92 8.29
C PRO A 58 15.66 -5.30 7.99
N ASP A 59 16.52 -5.77 8.91
CA ASP A 59 17.12 -7.11 8.85
C ASP A 59 16.07 -8.24 8.92
N ASN A 60 14.92 -7.97 9.54
CA ASN A 60 13.82 -8.92 9.69
C ASN A 60 12.60 -8.45 8.90
N GLY A 61 11.88 -9.39 8.29
CA GLY A 61 10.63 -9.09 7.60
C GLY A 61 9.57 -8.50 8.53
N LEU A 62 8.89 -7.47 8.05
CA LEU A 62 7.76 -6.85 8.73
C LEU A 62 6.49 -7.73 8.66
N THR A 63 5.49 -7.36 9.44
CA THR A 63 4.20 -8.09 9.45
C THR A 63 3.40 -7.82 8.16
N LEU A 64 2.50 -8.74 7.79
CA LEU A 64 1.58 -8.52 6.66
C LEU A 64 0.67 -7.29 6.88
N GLN A 65 0.33 -7.00 8.14
CA GLN A 65 -0.45 -5.81 8.47
C GLN A 65 0.33 -4.53 8.18
N GLN A 66 1.63 -4.50 8.52
CA GLN A 66 2.48 -3.36 8.20
C GLN A 66 2.57 -3.16 6.69
N LEU A 67 2.77 -4.23 5.93
CA LEU A 67 2.82 -4.16 4.47
C LEU A 67 1.53 -3.58 3.85
N LEU A 68 0.35 -3.88 4.42
CA LEU A 68 -0.91 -3.26 3.99
C LEU A 68 -0.96 -1.75 4.29
N ILE A 69 -0.44 -1.34 5.44
CA ILE A 69 -0.31 0.09 5.81
C ILE A 69 0.65 0.78 4.83
N ASP A 70 1.77 0.14 4.50
CA ASP A 70 2.78 0.67 3.58
C ASP A 70 2.19 0.84 2.17
N CYS A 71 1.42 -0.15 1.67
CA CYS A 71 0.68 -0.03 0.41
C CYS A 71 -0.27 1.17 0.41
N SER A 72 -1.12 1.29 1.43
CA SER A 72 -2.10 2.39 1.53
C SER A 72 -1.41 3.76 1.60
N THR A 73 -0.35 3.87 2.39
CA THR A 73 0.42 5.10 2.59
C THR A 73 1.14 5.51 1.29
N THR A 74 1.77 4.55 0.61
CA THR A 74 2.41 4.77 -0.69
C THR A 74 1.40 5.30 -1.71
N LEU A 75 0.22 4.70 -1.80
CA LEU A 75 -0.81 5.13 -2.74
C LEU A 75 -1.41 6.51 -2.40
N LYS A 76 -1.42 6.90 -1.13
CA LYS A 76 -1.94 8.20 -0.68
C LYS A 76 -1.03 9.36 -1.10
N TYR A 77 0.29 9.16 -1.03
CA TYR A 77 1.28 10.22 -1.25
C TYR A 77 1.87 10.25 -2.66
N GLN A 78 1.49 9.32 -3.54
CA GLN A 78 1.87 9.38 -4.95
C GLN A 78 1.05 10.43 -5.73
N VAL A 79 1.53 10.77 -6.93
CA VAL A 79 0.78 11.62 -7.87
C VAL A 79 -0.41 10.86 -8.46
N LYS A 80 -1.59 11.49 -8.46
CA LYS A 80 -2.77 10.98 -9.14
C LYS A 80 -2.68 11.19 -10.65
N THR A 81 -2.16 10.21 -11.37
CA THR A 81 -1.97 10.30 -12.83
C THR A 81 -3.26 10.07 -13.62
N GLY A 82 -4.29 9.46 -13.01
CA GLY A 82 -5.57 9.17 -13.68
C GLY A 82 -6.50 10.37 -13.80
N GLU A 83 -6.24 11.46 -13.07
CA GLU A 83 -7.07 12.68 -13.10
C GLU A 83 -7.01 13.41 -14.46
N PHE A 84 -5.99 13.12 -15.27
CA PHE A 84 -5.77 13.72 -16.59
C PHE A 84 -6.28 12.88 -17.77
N ILE A 85 -6.88 11.72 -17.51
CA ILE A 85 -7.43 10.79 -18.53
C ILE A 85 -8.95 10.96 -18.59
#